data_AF-A0A3C0BG53-F1
#
_entry.id   AF-A0A3C0BG53-F1
#
_cell.length_a   1.000
_cell.length_b   1.000
_cell.length_c   1.000
_cell.angle_alpha   90.00
_cell.angle_beta   90.00
_cell.angle_gamma   90.00
#
_symmetry.space_group_name_H-M   'P 1'
#
loop_
_entity.id
_entity.type
_entity.pdbx_description
1 polymer ?
#
loop_
_entity_poly.entity_id
_entity_poly.type
_entity_poly.pdbx_seq_one_letter_code
_entity_poly.pdbx_strand_id
1 'polypeptide(L)'
;ARAVYGTTSPDFSIDIQPVAVSSILQNADDTSLRPPAGPLLLPGTVYALYAAAVIIIIILAVLIRLIVKWPVICKARREKKLLRSYARNAKDLFRQLRRLEKNGPRITDGEFCAELQRLIRRYLDFRYGYHFSTVLTSQFMAAFDDVTAGTLSDKKQHAAETLTAVMSRTDYIRYAHDSIDSKRLPAGQYEAKLGGTEREQLLAMTRGAADSFEEVQ
;
A
#
# COMPACT_ATOMS: atom_id res chain seq x y z
N ALA A 1 14.70 133.01 42.98
CA ALA A 1 15.00 133.24 41.55
C ALA A 1 15.06 131.90 40.84
N ARG A 2 14.50 131.81 39.63
CA ARG A 2 14.14 130.60 38.89
C ARG A 2 15.29 130.17 37.96
N ALA A 3 15.62 128.88 37.90
CA ALA A 3 16.43 128.24 36.85
C ALA A 3 15.97 126.77 36.78
N VAL A 4 15.01 126.40 35.92
CA VAL A 4 15.15 125.92 34.51
C VAL A 4 16.15 124.77 34.38
N TYR A 5 15.67 123.56 34.67
CA TYR A 5 16.34 122.31 34.30
C TYR A 5 16.03 122.02 32.82
N GLY A 6 17.07 122.02 31.98
CA GLY A 6 16.99 121.53 30.61
C GLY A 6 17.02 120.01 30.60
N THR A 7 15.89 119.39 30.24
CA THR A 7 15.79 117.97 29.92
C THR A 7 16.04 117.78 28.42
N THR A 8 17.25 117.35 28.05
CA THR A 8 17.53 116.85 26.70
C THR A 8 18.25 115.52 26.84
N SER A 9 17.46 114.45 26.92
CA SER A 9 17.96 113.09 26.69
C SER A 9 18.07 112.90 25.18
N PRO A 10 19.26 112.68 24.60
CA PRO A 10 19.37 112.40 23.18
C PRO A 10 18.77 111.03 22.87
N ASP A 11 17.90 111.01 21.86
CA ASP A 11 17.27 109.82 21.30
C ASP A 11 18.34 109.06 20.49
N PHE A 12 18.82 107.92 21.00
CA PHE A 12 19.75 107.06 20.28
C PHE A 12 18.99 105.89 19.68
N SER A 13 18.77 105.94 18.37
CA SER A 13 18.24 104.82 17.59
C SER A 13 19.36 103.80 17.35
N ILE A 14 19.26 102.65 18.01
CA ILE A 14 20.14 101.50 17.77
C ILE A 14 19.65 100.82 16.48
N ASP A 15 20.36 101.01 15.38
CA ASP A 15 20.12 100.34 14.10
C ASP A 15 20.73 98.93 14.15
N ILE A 16 19.90 97.93 14.43
CA ILE A 16 20.30 96.51 14.45
C ILE A 16 20.30 96.03 12.99
N GLN A 17 21.47 96.02 12.36
CA GLN A 17 21.60 95.37 11.04
C GLN A 17 21.23 93.88 11.16
N PRO A 18 20.33 93.36 10.32
CA PRO A 18 19.94 91.96 10.37
C PRO A 18 21.12 91.08 9.91
N VAL A 19 21.66 90.30 10.85
CA VAL A 19 22.65 89.26 10.55
C VAL A 19 21.93 88.15 9.78
N ALA A 20 22.24 88.01 8.48
CA ALA A 20 21.76 86.92 7.66
C ALA A 20 22.52 85.63 8.02
N VAL A 21 21.87 84.74 8.78
CA VAL A 21 22.40 83.40 9.07
C VAL A 21 22.20 82.53 7.82
N SER A 22 23.28 82.24 7.09
CA SER A 22 23.26 81.34 5.94
C SER A 22 23.09 79.89 6.43
N SER A 23 21.90 79.32 6.24
CA SER A 23 21.63 77.92 6.57
C SER A 23 22.31 76.99 5.56
N ILE A 24 23.24 76.15 6.03
CA ILE A 24 23.93 75.11 5.25
C ILE A 24 22.95 74.07 4.65
N LEU A 25 21.69 74.07 5.09
CA LEU A 25 20.64 73.18 4.57
C LEU A 25 19.97 73.68 3.28
N GLN A 26 20.20 74.92 2.86
CA GLN A 26 19.53 75.48 1.67
C GLN A 26 20.02 74.87 0.33
N ASN A 27 21.12 74.12 0.37
CA ASN A 27 21.66 73.37 -0.78
C ASN A 27 21.42 71.85 -0.68
N ALA A 28 20.59 71.38 0.25
CA ALA A 28 20.31 69.96 0.47
C ALA A 28 18.87 69.55 0.09
N ASP A 29 18.06 70.46 -0.45
CA ASP A 29 16.67 70.19 -0.86
C ASP A 29 16.55 69.45 -2.22
N ASP A 30 17.65 69.28 -2.96
CA ASP A 30 17.65 68.54 -4.24
C ASP A 30 17.89 67.03 -4.11
N THR A 31 18.15 66.53 -2.89
CA THR A 31 18.19 65.08 -2.63
C THR A 31 16.99 64.67 -1.80
N SER A 32 15.78 64.85 -2.36
CA SER A 32 14.66 64.01 -1.98
C SER A 32 15.13 62.57 -2.06
N LEU A 33 15.07 61.83 -0.95
CA LEU A 33 15.30 60.39 -0.94
C LEU A 33 14.24 59.78 -1.86
N ARG A 34 14.60 59.60 -3.13
CA ARG A 34 13.72 59.04 -4.15
C ARG A 34 13.18 57.72 -3.57
N PRO A 35 11.85 57.52 -3.50
CA PRO A 35 11.34 56.22 -3.08
C PRO A 35 12.01 55.17 -3.97
N PRO A 36 12.42 54.01 -3.42
CA PRO A 36 13.14 53.00 -4.19
C PRO A 36 12.36 52.75 -5.47
N ALA A 37 13.03 52.95 -6.61
CA ALA A 37 12.40 52.82 -7.91
C ALA A 37 11.81 51.41 -8.02
N GLY A 38 10.49 51.34 -8.21
CA GLY A 38 9.82 50.08 -8.45
C GLY A 38 10.47 49.36 -9.64
N PRO A 39 10.53 48.02 -9.63
CA PRO A 39 11.15 47.27 -10.71
C PRO A 39 10.55 47.69 -12.06
N LEU A 40 11.40 48.02 -13.04
CA LEU A 40 10.96 48.33 -14.39
C LEU A 40 10.32 47.09 -15.02
N LEU A 41 9.00 47.04 -15.03
CA LEU A 41 8.24 46.11 -15.85
C LEU A 41 8.31 46.62 -17.29
N LEU A 42 8.96 45.87 -18.17
CA LEU A 42 9.00 46.17 -19.61
C LEU A 42 7.55 46.27 -20.14
N PRO A 43 7.16 47.36 -20.82
CA PRO A 43 5.83 47.51 -21.36
C PRO A 43 5.53 46.36 -22.34
N GLY A 44 4.48 45.59 -22.06
CA GLY A 44 4.10 44.39 -22.84
C GLY A 44 4.43 43.04 -22.18
N THR A 45 5.27 42.97 -21.14
CA THR A 45 5.58 41.69 -20.45
C THR A 45 4.64 41.36 -19.28
N VAL A 46 3.83 42.32 -18.85
CA VAL A 46 2.93 42.21 -17.70
C VAL A 46 1.92 41.07 -17.88
N TYR A 47 1.33 40.95 -19.07
CA TYR A 47 0.39 39.85 -19.39
C TYR A 47 1.07 38.48 -19.42
N ALA A 48 2.31 38.40 -19.90
CA ALA A 48 3.09 37.17 -19.88
C ALA A 48 3.42 36.72 -18.46
N LEU A 49 3.70 37.67 -17.57
CA LEU A 49 3.94 37.41 -16.14
C LEU A 49 2.67 36.88 -15.45
N TYR A 50 1.51 37.49 -15.71
CA TYR A 50 0.24 36.98 -15.19
C TYR A 50 -0.10 35.60 -15.74
N ALA A 51 0.11 35.36 -17.04
CA ALA A 51 -0.11 34.04 -17.65
C ALA A 51 0.82 32.97 -17.03
N ALA A 52 2.10 33.29 -16.83
CA ALA A 52 3.05 32.40 -16.16
C ALA A 52 2.64 32.09 -14.72
N ALA A 53 2.21 33.10 -13.96
CA ALA A 53 1.72 32.92 -12.59
C ALA A 53 0.49 31.99 -12.55
N VAL A 54 -0.48 32.18 -13.46
CA VAL A 54 -1.65 31.31 -13.59
C VAL A 54 -1.24 29.88 -13.95
N ILE A 55 -0.31 29.69 -14.88
CA ILE A 55 0.21 28.37 -15.26
C ILE A 55 0.87 27.68 -14.06
N ILE A 56 1.69 28.39 -13.29
CA ILE A 56 2.33 27.85 -12.08
C ILE A 56 1.28 27.42 -11.06
N ILE A 57 0.23 28.23 -10.83
CA ILE A 57 -0.87 27.87 -9.93
C ILE A 57 -1.61 26.62 -10.42
N ILE A 58 -1.87 26.51 -11.74
CA ILE A 58 -2.50 25.33 -12.34
C ILE A 58 -1.61 24.09 -12.15
N ILE A 59 -0.32 24.19 -12.44
CA ILE A 59 0.64 23.10 -12.26
C ILE A 59 0.69 22.66 -10.79
N LEU A 60 0.76 23.61 -9.86
CA LEU A 60 0.76 23.33 -8.42
C LEU A 60 -0.52 22.61 -8.01
N ALA A 61 -1.69 23.08 -8.45
CA ALA A 61 -2.97 22.45 -8.19
C ALA A 61 -3.04 21.02 -8.75
N VAL A 62 -2.49 20.79 -9.95
CA VAL A 62 -2.40 19.45 -10.55
C VAL A 62 -1.46 18.55 -9.74
N LEU A 63 -0.27 19.03 -9.37
CA LEU A 63 0.70 18.27 -8.58
C LEU A 63 0.13 17.87 -7.22
N ILE A 64 -0.53 18.80 -6.51
CA ILE A 64 -1.21 18.52 -5.24
C ILE A 64 -2.25 17.41 -5.43
N ARG A 65 -3.10 17.52 -6.45
CA ARG A 65 -4.11 16.47 -6.74
C ARG A 65 -3.46 15.11 -7.05
N LEU A 66 -2.34 15.13 -7.77
CA LEU A 66 -1.63 13.92 -8.17
C LEU A 66 -1.00 13.23 -6.95
N ILE A 67 -0.35 14.00 -6.06
CA ILE A 67 0.21 13.52 -4.79
C ILE A 67 -0.89 12.96 -3.88
N VAL A 68 -2.01 13.67 -3.74
CA VAL A 68 -3.15 13.23 -2.91
C VAL A 68 -3.78 11.95 -3.43
N LYS A 69 -3.89 11.78 -4.77
CA LYS A 69 -4.44 10.56 -5.38
C LYS A 69 -3.44 9.42 -5.55
N TRP A 70 -2.14 9.70 -5.49
CA TRP A 70 -1.07 8.72 -5.64
C TRP A 70 -1.18 7.52 -4.69
N PRO A 71 -1.43 7.68 -3.36
CA PRO A 71 -1.55 6.54 -2.47
C PRO A 71 -2.72 5.63 -2.83
N VAL A 72 -3.84 6.18 -3.31
CA VAL A 72 -5.01 5.41 -3.74
C VAL A 72 -4.68 4.59 -4.98
N ILE A 73 -4.01 5.20 -5.97
CA ILE A 73 -3.57 4.51 -7.19
C ILE A 73 -2.55 3.41 -6.85
N CYS A 74 -1.60 3.69 -5.96
CA CYS A 74 -0.62 2.71 -5.50
C CYS A 74 -1.30 1.54 -4.78
N LYS A 75 -2.26 1.79 -3.89
CA LYS A 75 -3.05 0.75 -3.20
C LYS A 75 -3.82 -0.10 -4.21
N ALA A 76 -4.58 0.51 -5.12
CA ALA A 76 -5.34 -0.19 -6.14
C ALA A 76 -4.44 -1.03 -7.07
N ARG A 77 -3.25 -0.53 -7.42
CA ARG A 77 -2.26 -1.30 -8.20
C ARG A 77 -1.71 -2.49 -7.41
N ARG A 78 -1.40 -2.30 -6.13
CA ARG A 78 -0.92 -3.38 -5.26
C ARG A 78 -1.98 -4.47 -5.09
N GLU A 79 -3.22 -4.07 -4.84
CA GLU A 79 -4.36 -4.97 -4.72
C GLU A 79 -4.60 -5.75 -6.01
N LYS A 80 -4.64 -5.09 -7.17
CA LYS A 80 -4.72 -5.78 -8.47
C LYS A 80 -3.57 -6.75 -8.71
N LYS A 81 -2.34 -6.38 -8.32
CA LYS A 81 -1.18 -7.27 -8.41
C LYS A 81 -1.33 -8.49 -7.50
N LEU A 82 -1.84 -8.29 -6.29
CA LEU A 82 -2.10 -9.34 -5.32
C LEU A 82 -3.16 -10.32 -5.83
N LEU A 83 -4.31 -9.82 -6.27
CA LEU A 83 -5.39 -10.63 -6.86
C LEU A 83 -4.90 -11.45 -8.06
N ARG A 84 -4.10 -10.84 -8.94
CA ARG A 84 -3.47 -11.55 -10.06
C ARG A 84 -2.51 -12.65 -9.60
N SER A 85 -1.83 -12.44 -8.48
CA SER A 85 -0.91 -13.43 -7.92
C SER A 85 -1.67 -14.63 -7.32
N TYR A 86 -2.79 -14.40 -6.63
CA TYR A 86 -3.66 -15.47 -6.15
C TYR A 86 -4.26 -16.28 -7.30
N ALA A 87 -4.78 -15.60 -8.33
CA ALA A 87 -5.27 -16.29 -9.52
C ALA A 87 -4.19 -17.10 -10.25
N ARG A 88 -2.92 -16.66 -10.22
CA ARG A 88 -1.78 -17.44 -10.75
C ARG A 88 -1.50 -18.66 -9.88
N ASN A 89 -1.50 -18.50 -8.56
CA ASN A 89 -1.31 -19.61 -7.62
C ASN A 89 -2.36 -20.72 -7.81
N ALA A 90 -3.64 -20.37 -7.93
CA ALA A 90 -4.70 -21.33 -8.21
C ALA A 90 -4.52 -22.02 -9.58
N LYS A 91 -4.18 -21.26 -10.63
CA LYS A 91 -3.87 -21.84 -11.96
C LYS A 91 -2.71 -22.82 -11.91
N ASP A 92 -1.67 -22.50 -11.14
CA ASP A 92 -0.51 -23.36 -10.97
C ASP A 92 -0.84 -24.63 -10.18
N LEU A 93 -1.73 -24.54 -9.19
CA LEU A 93 -2.30 -25.70 -8.50
C LEU A 93 -3.04 -26.60 -9.50
N PHE A 94 -4.02 -26.07 -10.24
CA PHE A 94 -4.80 -26.88 -11.19
C PHE A 94 -3.95 -27.51 -12.27
N ARG A 95 -2.94 -26.78 -12.76
CA ARG A 95 -1.96 -27.31 -13.72
C ARG A 95 -1.17 -28.47 -13.12
N GLN A 96 -0.74 -28.35 -11.85
CA GLN A 96 -0.01 -29.42 -11.17
C GLN A 96 -0.92 -30.62 -10.86
N LEU A 97 -2.17 -30.41 -10.44
CA LEU A 97 -3.14 -31.50 -10.24
C LEU A 97 -3.43 -32.26 -11.54
N ARG A 98 -3.56 -31.57 -12.69
CA ARG A 98 -3.69 -32.24 -14.00
C ARG A 98 -2.44 -33.04 -14.38
N ARG A 99 -1.24 -32.58 -14.00
CA ARG A 99 0.00 -33.34 -14.21
C ARG A 99 0.04 -34.57 -13.32
N LEU A 100 -0.36 -34.42 -12.07
CA LEU A 100 -0.42 -35.52 -11.11
C LEU A 100 -1.43 -36.59 -11.55
N GLU A 101 -2.59 -36.18 -12.05
CA GLU A 101 -3.60 -37.08 -12.66
C GLU A 101 -3.02 -37.90 -13.82
N LYS A 102 -2.35 -37.23 -14.77
CA LYS A 102 -1.71 -37.90 -15.92
C LYS A 102 -0.58 -38.84 -15.53
N ASN A 103 0.18 -38.48 -14.50
CA ASN A 103 1.30 -39.28 -14.01
C ASN A 103 0.86 -40.35 -13.01
N GLY A 104 -0.36 -40.26 -12.48
CA GLY A 104 -0.93 -41.15 -11.47
C GLY A 104 -0.68 -42.64 -11.74
N PRO A 105 -1.00 -43.17 -12.94
CA PRO A 105 -0.80 -44.58 -13.25
C PRO A 105 0.65 -45.07 -13.17
N ARG A 106 1.63 -44.16 -13.16
CA ARG A 106 3.06 -44.48 -13.15
C ARG A 106 3.68 -44.40 -11.75
N ILE A 107 2.97 -43.84 -10.77
CA ILE A 107 3.49 -43.59 -9.42
C ILE A 107 2.75 -44.42 -8.38
N THR A 108 3.45 -44.73 -7.29
CA THR A 108 2.89 -45.47 -6.16
C THR A 108 1.84 -44.64 -5.42
N ASP A 109 0.95 -45.28 -4.66
CA ASP A 109 -0.08 -44.58 -3.86
C ASP A 109 0.56 -43.61 -2.85
N GLY A 110 1.63 -44.04 -2.17
CA GLY A 110 2.35 -43.21 -1.21
C GLY A 110 2.97 -41.96 -1.85
N GLU A 111 3.59 -42.10 -3.02
CA GLU A 111 4.14 -40.96 -3.78
C GLU A 111 3.05 -40.01 -4.28
N PHE A 112 1.94 -40.56 -4.80
CA PHE A 112 0.79 -39.76 -5.20
C PHE A 112 0.25 -38.92 -4.03
N CYS A 113 0.06 -39.55 -2.87
CA CYS A 113 -0.40 -38.88 -1.65
C CYS A 113 0.59 -37.80 -1.20
N ALA A 114 1.88 -38.09 -1.20
CA ALA A 114 2.92 -37.12 -0.81
C ALA A 114 2.92 -35.89 -1.74
N GLU A 115 2.83 -36.11 -3.05
CA GLU A 115 2.75 -35.04 -4.04
C GLU A 115 1.46 -34.22 -3.88
N LEU A 116 0.31 -34.87 -3.71
CA LEU A 116 -0.95 -34.17 -3.50
C LEU A 116 -0.91 -33.26 -2.27
N GLN A 117 -0.42 -33.78 -1.14
CA GLN A 117 -0.27 -32.99 0.09
C GLN A 117 0.69 -31.82 -0.10
N ARG A 118 1.81 -32.02 -0.81
CA ARG A 118 2.78 -30.97 -1.13
C ARG A 118 2.14 -29.85 -1.95
N LEU A 119 1.28 -30.20 -2.92
CA LEU A 119 0.54 -29.24 -3.75
C LEU A 119 -0.47 -28.44 -2.93
N ILE A 120 -1.25 -29.10 -2.08
CA ILE A 120 -2.24 -28.44 -1.21
C ILE A 120 -1.55 -27.47 -0.26
N ARG A 121 -0.51 -27.92 0.45
CA ARG A 121 0.27 -27.09 1.40
C ARG A 121 0.86 -25.87 0.71
N ARG A 122 1.49 -26.04 -0.46
CA ARG A 122 2.06 -24.92 -1.23
C ARG A 122 0.99 -23.90 -1.67
N TYR A 123 -0.16 -24.39 -2.11
CA TYR A 123 -1.27 -23.51 -2.50
C TYR A 123 -1.74 -22.67 -1.31
N LEU A 124 -1.98 -23.31 -0.16
CA LEU A 124 -2.43 -22.65 1.06
C LEU A 124 -1.37 -21.67 1.60
N ASP A 125 -0.09 -22.06 1.56
CA ASP A 125 1.04 -21.21 1.97
C ASP A 125 0.97 -19.84 1.29
N PHE A 126 0.79 -19.84 -0.02
CA PHE A 126 0.74 -18.62 -0.80
C PHE A 126 -0.61 -17.88 -0.65
N ARG A 127 -1.73 -18.62 -0.53
CA ARG A 127 -3.08 -18.04 -0.47
C ARG A 127 -3.33 -17.26 0.81
N TYR A 128 -2.80 -17.74 1.92
CA TYR A 128 -3.01 -17.22 3.26
C TYR A 128 -1.78 -16.52 3.83
N GLY A 129 -0.62 -16.64 3.18
CA GLY A 129 0.64 -16.07 3.69
C GLY A 129 1.08 -16.72 5.00
N TYR A 130 0.64 -17.95 5.26
CA TYR A 130 0.89 -18.70 6.49
C TYR A 130 1.54 -20.04 6.16
N HIS A 131 2.47 -20.53 6.98
CA HIS A 131 3.27 -21.72 6.66
C HIS A 131 2.54 -23.05 6.93
N PHE A 132 1.43 -23.31 6.22
CA PHE A 132 0.75 -24.60 6.17
C PHE A 132 1.68 -25.77 5.84
N SER A 133 2.80 -25.57 5.16
CA SER A 133 3.84 -26.59 4.96
C SER A 133 4.42 -27.17 6.25
N THR A 134 4.40 -26.42 7.36
CA THR A 134 4.94 -26.83 8.66
C THR A 134 3.90 -27.38 9.64
N VAL A 135 2.62 -27.21 9.31
CA VAL A 135 1.49 -27.51 10.21
C VAL A 135 1.16 -29.00 10.16
N LEU A 136 0.91 -29.61 11.32
CA LEU A 136 0.42 -30.99 11.37
C LEU A 136 -1.01 -31.06 10.83
N THR A 137 -1.36 -32.14 10.13
CA THR A 137 -2.72 -32.29 9.56
C THR A 137 -3.81 -32.22 10.63
N SER A 138 -3.55 -32.68 11.85
CA SER A 138 -4.47 -32.53 13.00
C SER A 138 -4.70 -31.08 13.44
N GLN A 139 -3.82 -30.16 13.07
CA GLN A 139 -3.87 -28.74 13.41
C GLN A 139 -4.35 -27.87 12.22
N PHE A 140 -4.71 -28.47 11.08
CA PHE A 140 -5.09 -27.70 9.89
C PHE A 140 -6.29 -26.78 10.14
N MET A 141 -7.34 -27.27 10.80
CA MET A 141 -8.53 -26.45 11.09
C MET A 141 -8.19 -25.30 12.04
N ALA A 142 -7.40 -25.54 13.08
CA ALA A 142 -6.92 -24.48 13.96
C ALA A 142 -6.09 -23.44 13.20
N ALA A 143 -5.24 -23.86 12.26
CA ALA A 143 -4.50 -22.94 11.40
C ALA A 143 -5.41 -22.12 10.48
N PHE A 144 -6.51 -22.68 9.98
CA PHE A 144 -7.51 -21.91 9.24
C PHE A 144 -8.18 -20.87 10.14
N ASP A 145 -8.58 -21.26 11.35
CA ASP A 145 -9.20 -20.35 12.32
C ASP A 145 -8.26 -19.20 12.69
N ASP A 146 -6.97 -19.49 12.93
CA ASP A 146 -5.96 -18.50 13.28
C ASP A 146 -5.75 -17.47 12.15
N VAL A 147 -5.64 -17.93 10.89
CA VAL A 147 -5.34 -17.05 9.76
C VAL A 147 -6.58 -16.28 9.30
N THR A 148 -7.77 -16.81 9.55
CA THR A 148 -9.03 -16.21 9.14
C THR A 148 -9.77 -15.51 10.28
N ALA A 149 -9.24 -15.56 11.50
CA ALA A 149 -9.89 -15.11 12.73
C ALA A 149 -11.32 -15.66 12.89
N GLY A 150 -11.56 -16.88 12.41
CA GLY A 150 -12.88 -17.53 12.41
C GLY A 150 -13.92 -16.88 11.48
N THR A 151 -13.52 -16.04 10.52
CA THR A 151 -14.44 -15.31 9.64
C THR A 151 -14.60 -15.96 8.26
N LEU A 152 -14.33 -17.26 8.13
CA LEU A 152 -14.64 -17.99 6.89
C LEU A 152 -16.15 -18.07 6.70
N SER A 153 -16.60 -17.96 5.45
CA SER A 153 -17.98 -18.30 5.12
C SER A 153 -18.17 -19.81 5.15
N ASP A 154 -19.41 -20.27 5.38
CA ASP A 154 -19.77 -21.69 5.45
C ASP A 154 -19.21 -22.50 4.28
N LYS A 155 -19.26 -21.94 3.06
CA LYS A 155 -18.70 -22.59 1.87
C LYS A 155 -17.18 -22.78 1.95
N LYS A 156 -16.44 -21.77 2.43
CA LYS A 156 -14.98 -21.84 2.57
C LYS A 156 -14.56 -22.68 3.78
N GLN A 157 -15.35 -22.67 4.84
CA GLN A 157 -15.16 -23.55 5.99
C GLN A 157 -15.34 -25.01 5.56
N HIS A 158 -16.39 -25.34 4.82
CA HIS A 158 -16.59 -26.68 4.28
C HIS A 158 -15.45 -27.10 3.33
N ALA A 159 -14.92 -26.17 2.53
CA ALA A 159 -13.75 -26.42 1.70
C ALA A 159 -12.48 -26.70 2.53
N ALA A 160 -12.30 -26.00 3.66
CA ALA A 160 -11.19 -26.23 4.60
C ALA A 160 -11.30 -27.61 5.28
N GLU A 161 -12.50 -27.99 5.71
CA GLU A 161 -12.80 -29.32 6.25
C GLU A 161 -12.52 -30.42 5.21
N THR A 162 -12.96 -30.20 3.97
CA THR A 162 -12.71 -31.12 2.85
C THR A 162 -11.22 -31.32 2.60
N LEU A 163 -10.45 -30.22 2.54
CA LEU A 163 -8.99 -30.33 2.40
C LEU A 163 -8.37 -31.05 3.60
N THR A 164 -8.83 -30.79 4.82
CA THR A 164 -8.33 -31.47 6.02
C THR A 164 -8.62 -32.97 5.96
N ALA A 165 -9.80 -33.38 5.48
CA ALA A 165 -10.14 -34.78 5.25
C ALA A 165 -9.29 -35.44 4.15
N VAL A 166 -8.99 -34.72 3.06
CA VAL A 166 -8.06 -35.18 2.03
C VAL A 166 -6.66 -35.38 2.61
N MET A 167 -6.18 -34.43 3.41
CA MET A 167 -4.88 -34.48 4.07
C MET A 167 -4.80 -35.66 5.05
N SER A 168 -5.84 -35.90 5.85
CA SER A 168 -5.85 -37.01 6.82
C SER A 168 -5.90 -38.37 6.13
N ARG A 169 -6.69 -38.50 5.06
CA ARG A 169 -6.74 -39.73 4.25
C ARG A 169 -5.41 -40.02 3.58
N THR A 170 -4.78 -39.00 3.01
CA THR A 170 -3.45 -39.14 2.40
C THR A 170 -2.37 -39.45 3.43
N ASP A 171 -2.44 -38.90 4.65
CA ASP A 171 -1.53 -39.25 5.75
C ASP A 171 -1.70 -40.71 6.16
N TYR A 172 -2.94 -41.20 6.26
CA TYR A 172 -3.20 -42.60 6.55
C TYR A 172 -2.51 -43.51 5.54
N ILE A 173 -2.64 -43.24 4.24
CA ILE A 173 -1.99 -44.06 3.20
C ILE A 173 -0.47 -43.96 3.30
N ARG A 174 0.09 -42.76 3.54
CA ARG A 174 1.54 -42.57 3.61
C ARG A 174 2.19 -43.26 4.81
N TYR A 175 1.53 -43.25 5.97
CA TYR A 175 2.12 -43.72 7.23
C TYR A 175 1.61 -45.09 7.68
N ALA A 176 0.42 -45.50 7.25
CA ALA A 176 -0.11 -46.83 7.55
C ALA A 176 0.31 -47.88 6.51
N HIS A 177 0.90 -47.48 5.38
CA HIS A 177 1.51 -48.41 4.43
C HIS A 177 2.54 -49.30 5.15
N ASP A 178 2.39 -50.61 5.02
CA ASP A 178 3.19 -51.65 5.69
C ASP A 178 3.13 -51.71 7.23
N SER A 179 2.22 -50.97 7.86
CA SER A 179 1.96 -51.09 9.29
C SER A 179 1.47 -52.49 9.68
N ILE A 180 1.60 -52.83 10.97
CA ILE A 180 1.08 -54.09 11.51
C ILE A 180 -0.45 -54.15 11.29
N ASP A 181 -1.12 -53.02 11.44
CA ASP A 181 -2.56 -52.91 11.27
C ASP A 181 -2.98 -53.09 9.82
N SER A 182 -2.20 -52.58 8.86
CA SER A 182 -2.51 -52.77 7.43
C SER A 182 -2.35 -54.21 6.94
N LYS A 183 -1.75 -55.09 7.75
CA LYS A 183 -1.55 -56.52 7.46
C LYS A 183 -2.62 -57.39 8.11
N ARG A 184 -3.58 -56.81 8.83
CA ARG A 184 -4.70 -57.55 9.46
C ARG A 184 -5.65 -58.11 8.41
N LEU A 185 -6.25 -59.26 8.72
CA LEU A 185 -7.27 -59.88 7.90
C LEU A 185 -8.68 -59.48 8.41
N PRO A 186 -9.66 -59.29 7.51
CA PRO A 186 -9.55 -59.39 6.05
C PRO A 186 -8.87 -58.16 5.42
N ALA A 187 -7.97 -58.40 4.46
CA ALA A 187 -7.13 -57.37 3.85
C ALA A 187 -7.93 -56.19 3.27
N GLY A 188 -9.11 -56.43 2.67
CA GLY A 188 -9.94 -55.37 2.10
C GLY A 188 -10.44 -54.30 3.10
N GLN A 189 -10.45 -54.57 4.41
CA GLN A 189 -10.83 -53.59 5.43
C GLN A 189 -9.65 -52.80 5.99
N TYR A 190 -8.46 -53.41 6.03
CA TYR A 190 -7.31 -52.86 6.74
C TYR A 190 -6.20 -52.38 5.80
N GLU A 191 -6.21 -52.77 4.53
CA GLU A 191 -5.17 -52.41 3.56
C GLU A 191 -5.08 -50.89 3.36
N ALA A 192 -3.88 -50.35 3.56
CA ALA A 192 -3.57 -48.94 3.40
C ALA A 192 -3.24 -48.61 1.94
N LYS A 193 -4.21 -48.85 1.04
CA LYS A 193 -4.12 -48.51 -0.39
C LYS A 193 -5.27 -47.63 -0.82
N LEU A 194 -5.06 -46.94 -1.95
CA LEU A 194 -6.13 -46.18 -2.59
C LEU A 194 -7.06 -47.14 -3.35
N GLY A 195 -8.36 -46.94 -3.21
CA GLY A 195 -9.36 -47.62 -4.03
C GLY A 195 -9.26 -47.23 -5.52
N GLY A 196 -9.88 -48.03 -6.40
CA GLY A 196 -9.74 -47.88 -7.85
C GLY A 196 -10.11 -46.50 -8.42
N THR A 197 -11.07 -45.79 -7.81
CA THR A 197 -11.50 -44.44 -8.22
C THR A 197 -11.09 -43.35 -7.22
N GLU A 198 -10.45 -43.72 -6.11
CA GLU A 198 -10.22 -42.83 -4.98
C GLU A 198 -9.24 -41.70 -5.33
N ARG A 199 -8.23 -41.99 -6.16
CA ARG A 199 -7.29 -41.00 -6.68
C ARG A 199 -8.00 -39.85 -7.40
N GLU A 200 -8.97 -40.19 -8.24
CA GLU A 200 -9.76 -39.19 -8.99
C GLU A 200 -10.65 -38.38 -8.05
N GLN A 201 -11.25 -39.03 -7.05
CA GLN A 201 -12.07 -38.37 -6.03
C GLN A 201 -11.24 -37.39 -5.19
N LEU A 202 -10.04 -37.76 -4.74
CA LEU A 202 -9.14 -36.87 -3.99
C LEU A 202 -8.74 -35.65 -4.82
N LEU A 203 -8.45 -35.83 -6.11
CA LEU A 203 -8.17 -34.72 -7.02
C LEU A 203 -9.40 -33.83 -7.22
N ALA A 204 -10.58 -34.41 -7.39
CA ALA A 204 -11.83 -33.67 -7.57
C ALA A 204 -12.20 -32.86 -6.32
N MET A 205 -12.10 -33.46 -5.13
CA MET A 205 -12.31 -32.78 -3.84
C MET A 205 -11.32 -31.62 -3.67
N THR A 206 -10.04 -31.84 -3.98
CA THR A 206 -9.02 -30.80 -3.90
C THR A 206 -9.32 -29.64 -4.87
N ARG A 207 -9.77 -29.96 -6.09
CA ARG A 207 -10.15 -28.95 -7.10
C ARG A 207 -11.35 -28.13 -6.61
N GLY A 208 -12.44 -28.80 -6.20
CA GLY A 208 -13.65 -28.12 -5.73
C GLY A 208 -13.43 -27.27 -4.48
N ALA A 209 -12.58 -27.73 -3.57
CA ALA A 209 -12.19 -26.92 -2.41
C ALA A 209 -11.37 -25.69 -2.81
N ALA A 210 -10.40 -25.84 -3.72
CA ALA A 210 -9.63 -24.71 -4.24
C ALA A 210 -10.51 -23.69 -4.98
N ASP A 211 -11.44 -24.14 -5.82
CA ASP A 211 -12.41 -23.26 -6.50
C ASP A 211 -13.24 -22.46 -5.49
N SER A 212 -13.68 -23.09 -4.40
CA SER A 212 -14.44 -22.43 -3.33
C SER A 212 -13.65 -21.31 -2.63
N PHE A 213 -12.32 -21.38 -2.58
CA PHE A 213 -11.48 -20.31 -2.02
C PHE A 213 -11.20 -19.16 -3.01
N GLU A 214 -11.33 -19.42 -4.31
CA GLU A 214 -11.12 -18.44 -5.38
C GLU A 214 -12.40 -17.70 -5.78
N GLU A 215 -13.58 -18.25 -5.47
CA GLU A 215 -14.84 -17.54 -5.64
C GLU A 215 -14.86 -16.25 -4.81
N VAL A 216 -15.01 -15.13 -5.51
CA VAL A 216 -15.18 -13.80 -4.92
C VAL A 216 -16.60 -13.72 -4.38
N GLN A 217 -16.73 -13.47 -3.07
CA GLN A 217 -18.01 -13.10 -2.44
C GLN A 217 -18.31 -11.64 -2.71
#